data_AF-A0A1V5K5J1-F1
#
_entry.id   AF-A0A1V5K5J1-F1
#
_cell.length_a   1.000
_cell.length_b   1.000
_cell.length_c   1.000
_cell.angle_alpha   90.00
_cell.angle_beta   90.00
_cell.angle_gamma   90.00
#
_symmetry.space_group_name_H-M   'P 1'
#
loop_
_entity.id
_entity.type
_entity.pdbx_description
1 polymer ?
#
loop_
_entity_poly.entity_id
_entity_poly.type
_entity_poly.pdbx_seq_one_letter_code
_entity_poly.pdbx_strand_id
1 'polypeptide(L)'
;MRRGEVDHTLYDTVSMLATMELILGLKPLSQYDAAAFPMVTCFTDTPDFTPYRALRPEVSMAERNTEASWGSRESMLMTFDREDATPELELNEIVWRSIKGEDSVMPRPIHRRSLETEPESDEE
;
A
#
# COMPACT_ATOMS: atom_id res chain seq x y z
N MET A 1 -3.57 8.37 -25.56
CA MET A 1 -3.09 8.47 -24.16
C MET A 1 -1.69 9.05 -24.19
N ARG A 2 -1.43 10.07 -23.40
CA ARG A 2 -0.14 10.74 -23.26
C ARG A 2 0.75 9.85 -22.39
N ARG A 3 1.81 9.26 -22.98
CA ARG A 3 2.70 8.31 -22.30
C ARG A 3 3.91 9.04 -21.71
N GLY A 4 4.37 8.58 -20.55
CA GLY A 4 5.59 9.10 -19.91
C GLY A 4 5.46 10.46 -19.22
N GLU A 5 4.24 10.96 -19.04
CA GLU A 5 3.97 12.24 -18.39
C GLU A 5 3.18 12.04 -17.09
N VAL A 6 3.46 12.87 -16.10
CA VAL A 6 2.72 12.91 -14.84
C VAL A 6 1.78 14.11 -14.88
N ASP A 7 0.48 13.85 -14.85
CA ASP A 7 -0.54 14.87 -14.75
C ASP A 7 -0.85 15.16 -13.28
N HIS A 8 -0.75 16.42 -12.88
CA HIS A 8 -1.01 16.88 -11.52
C HIS A 8 -2.42 17.48 -11.35
N THR A 9 -3.25 17.39 -12.38
CA THR A 9 -4.66 17.80 -12.31
C THR A 9 -5.39 16.95 -11.28
N LEU A 10 -6.20 17.60 -10.45
CA LEU A 10 -7.04 16.90 -9.48
C LEU A 10 -8.18 16.18 -10.20
N TYR A 11 -8.21 14.85 -10.08
CA TYR A 11 -9.29 14.02 -10.57
C TYR A 11 -9.98 13.27 -9.45
N ASP A 12 -11.26 13.02 -9.66
CA ASP A 12 -12.09 12.14 -8.85
C ASP A 12 -12.76 11.08 -9.74
N THR A 13 -13.55 10.19 -9.13
CA THR A 13 -14.29 9.16 -9.86
C THR A 13 -15.28 9.76 -10.86
N VAL A 14 -15.81 10.95 -10.59
CA VAL A 14 -16.78 11.62 -11.45
C VAL A 14 -16.10 12.22 -12.69
N SER A 15 -14.85 12.68 -12.57
CA SER A 15 -13.99 13.11 -13.68
C SER A 15 -13.78 11.98 -14.69
N MET A 16 -13.63 10.75 -14.22
CA MET A 16 -13.55 9.56 -15.07
C MET A 16 -14.87 9.33 -15.83
N LEU A 17 -16.03 9.45 -15.15
CA LEU A 17 -17.35 9.32 -15.79
C LEU A 17 -17.57 10.40 -16.86
N ALA A 18 -17.33 11.67 -16.53
CA ALA A 18 -17.43 12.79 -17.46
C ALA A 18 -16.55 12.58 -18.70
N THR A 19 -15.37 11.96 -18.53
CA THR A 19 -14.49 11.61 -19.66
C THR A 19 -15.10 10.53 -20.55
N MET A 20 -15.70 9.49 -19.97
CA MET A 20 -16.39 8.44 -20.74
C MET A 20 -17.58 9.01 -21.51
N GLU A 21 -18.36 9.89 -20.87
CA GLU A 21 -19.49 10.59 -21.51
C GLU A 21 -19.03 11.39 -22.72
N LEU A 22 -17.92 12.15 -22.61
CA LEU A 22 -17.35 12.91 -23.73
C LEU A 22 -16.87 11.99 -24.87
N ILE A 23 -16.20 10.88 -24.56
CA ILE A 23 -15.72 9.93 -25.59
C ILE A 23 -16.91 9.29 -26.34
N LEU A 24 -17.99 8.98 -25.63
CA LEU A 24 -19.19 8.35 -26.21
C LEU A 24 -20.20 9.36 -26.77
N GLY A 25 -20.00 10.66 -26.57
CA GLY A 25 -20.92 11.72 -26.99
C GLY A 25 -22.24 11.74 -26.20
N LEU A 26 -22.22 11.28 -24.96
CA LEU A 26 -23.38 11.27 -24.06
C LEU A 26 -23.55 12.62 -23.36
N LYS A 27 -24.77 12.88 -22.90
CA LYS A 27 -25.03 14.01 -22.00
C LYS A 27 -24.63 13.62 -20.57
N PRO A 28 -24.24 14.60 -19.74
CA PRO A 28 -23.99 14.36 -18.32
C PRO A 28 -25.21 13.72 -17.65
N LEU A 29 -24.98 12.69 -16.84
CA LEU A 29 -26.02 11.94 -16.15
C LEU A 29 -26.58 12.69 -14.93
N SER A 30 -25.82 13.64 -14.39
CA SER A 30 -26.11 14.37 -13.17
C SER A 30 -25.61 15.82 -13.25
N GLN A 31 -25.52 16.51 -12.11
CA GLN A 31 -24.87 17.81 -12.02
C GLN A 31 -23.39 17.68 -11.64
N TYR A 32 -23.01 16.55 -11.03
CA TYR A 32 -21.65 16.33 -10.56
C TYR A 32 -20.70 16.04 -11.73
N ASP A 33 -21.13 15.22 -12.69
CA ASP A 33 -20.40 14.97 -13.94
C ASP A 33 -20.32 16.22 -14.83
N ALA A 34 -21.39 17.00 -14.91
CA ALA A 34 -21.41 18.26 -15.63
C ALA A 34 -20.43 19.29 -15.05
N ALA A 35 -20.15 19.23 -13.74
CA ALA A 35 -19.21 20.11 -13.04
C ALA A 35 -17.80 19.51 -12.89
N ALA A 36 -17.62 18.21 -13.16
CA ALA A 36 -16.34 17.53 -13.03
C ALA A 36 -15.38 17.97 -14.14
N PHE A 37 -14.08 18.04 -13.81
CA PHE A 37 -13.06 18.32 -14.82
C PHE A 37 -12.68 17.03 -15.53
N PRO A 38 -12.98 16.86 -16.83
CA PRO A 38 -12.69 15.63 -17.55
C PRO A 38 -11.17 15.44 -17.72
N MET A 39 -10.72 14.19 -17.84
CA MET A 39 -9.32 13.77 -17.95
C MET A 39 -8.71 14.07 -19.34
N VAL A 40 -9.10 15.16 -19.99
CA VAL A 40 -8.74 15.50 -21.38
C VAL A 40 -7.22 15.67 -21.58
N THR A 41 -6.50 16.10 -20.54
CA THR A 41 -5.04 16.27 -20.53
C THR A 41 -4.29 14.93 -20.55
N CYS A 42 -4.92 13.84 -20.11
CA CYS A 42 -4.37 12.48 -20.18
C CYS A 42 -4.41 11.90 -21.61
N PHE A 43 -5.21 12.48 -22.51
CA PHE A 43 -5.33 12.03 -23.90
C PHE A 43 -4.55 12.94 -24.86
N THR A 44 -4.17 12.37 -25.99
CA THR A 44 -3.53 13.07 -27.11
C THR A 44 -4.07 12.47 -28.39
N ASP A 45 -4.18 13.31 -29.41
CA ASP A 45 -4.54 12.99 -30.78
C ASP A 45 -3.42 12.27 -31.54
N THR A 46 -2.18 12.40 -31.06
CA THR A 46 -1.01 11.76 -31.66
C THR A 46 -0.77 10.39 -31.00
N PRO A 47 -0.96 9.27 -31.70
CA PRO A 47 -0.77 7.95 -31.12
C PRO A 47 0.72 7.64 -30.92
N ASP A 48 1.08 7.17 -29.72
CA ASP A 48 2.37 6.56 -29.42
C ASP A 48 2.24 5.04 -29.40
N PHE A 49 2.87 4.37 -30.37
CA PHE A 49 2.86 2.91 -30.55
C PHE A 49 4.05 2.22 -29.88
N THR A 50 4.83 2.92 -29.06
CA THR A 50 5.96 2.34 -28.33
C THR A 50 5.47 1.16 -27.48
N PRO A 51 5.99 -0.07 -27.68
CA PRO A 51 5.56 -1.24 -26.91
C PRO A 51 5.79 -1.05 -25.42
N TYR A 52 4.86 -1.54 -24.60
CA TYR A 52 5.06 -1.57 -23.17
C TYR A 52 6.08 -2.65 -22.79
N ARG A 53 7.19 -2.26 -22.17
CA ARG A 53 8.15 -3.18 -21.54
C ARG A 53 7.70 -3.44 -20.12
N ALA A 54 7.18 -4.64 -19.86
CA ALA A 54 6.80 -5.06 -18.52
C ALA A 54 8.00 -4.95 -17.56
N LEU A 55 7.79 -4.25 -16.45
CA LEU A 55 8.77 -4.22 -15.36
C LEU A 55 8.86 -5.64 -14.78
N ARG A 56 10.10 -6.12 -14.61
CA ARG A 56 10.38 -7.36 -13.90
C ARG A 56 10.77 -6.99 -12.47
N PRO A 57 10.31 -7.75 -11.46
CA PRO A 57 10.81 -7.61 -10.11
C PRO A 57 12.35 -7.67 -10.10
N GLU A 58 12.99 -6.72 -9.43
CA GLU A 58 14.44 -6.73 -9.21
C GLU A 58 14.85 -7.79 -8.18
N VAL A 59 13.92 -8.18 -7.32
CA VAL A 59 14.07 -9.22 -6.30
C VAL A 59 13.38 -10.51 -6.74
N SER A 60 13.91 -11.65 -6.28
CA SER A 60 13.32 -12.95 -6.59
C SER A 60 11.99 -13.11 -5.85
N MET A 61 10.93 -13.41 -6.60
CA MET A 61 9.61 -13.71 -6.04
C MET A 61 9.57 -15.06 -5.30
N ALA A 62 10.62 -15.88 -5.42
CA ALA A 62 10.76 -17.16 -4.75
C ALA A 62 11.73 -17.12 -3.57
N GLU A 63 12.31 -15.95 -3.28
CA GLU A 63 13.20 -15.78 -2.14
C GLU A 63 12.42 -15.98 -0.83
N ARG A 64 13.00 -16.76 0.08
CA ARG A 64 12.43 -17.06 1.40
C ARG A 64 13.50 -16.87 2.45
N ASN A 65 13.06 -16.50 3.66
CA ASN A 65 13.93 -16.49 4.82
C ASN A 65 14.52 -17.90 5.03
N THR A 66 15.79 -17.94 5.40
CA THR A 66 16.52 -19.19 5.68
C THR A 66 16.54 -19.45 7.18
N GLU A 67 17.02 -20.63 7.59
CA GLU A 67 17.25 -20.93 9.02
C GLU A 67 18.31 -20.00 9.66
N ALA A 68 19.20 -19.42 8.86
CA ALA A 68 20.21 -18.46 9.31
C ALA A 68 19.67 -17.01 9.41
N SER A 69 18.44 -16.77 8.97
CA SER A 69 17.83 -15.44 9.07
C SER A 69 17.56 -15.09 10.54
N TRP A 70 17.69 -13.81 10.86
CA TRP A 70 17.43 -13.31 12.22
C TRP A 70 16.03 -13.69 12.70
N GLY A 71 15.92 -14.22 13.92
CA GLY A 71 14.63 -14.59 14.50
C GLY A 71 13.94 -15.80 13.84
N SER A 72 14.63 -16.57 12.99
CA SER A 72 14.05 -17.73 12.29
C SER A 72 13.51 -18.79 13.26
N ARG A 73 14.28 -19.08 14.32
CA ARG A 73 13.88 -20.06 15.34
C ARG A 73 12.63 -19.61 16.11
N GLU A 74 12.62 -18.36 16.56
CA GLU A 74 11.52 -17.76 17.31
C GLU A 74 10.26 -17.66 16.43
N SER A 75 10.42 -17.24 15.18
CA SER A 75 9.33 -17.17 14.21
C SER A 75 8.72 -18.55 13.92
N MET A 76 9.53 -19.62 13.83
CA MET A 76 9.00 -20.98 13.62
C MET A 76 8.15 -21.50 14.78
N LEU A 77 8.29 -20.94 15.99
CA LEU A 77 7.49 -21.30 17.15
C LEU A 77 6.16 -20.52 17.21
N MET A 78 5.97 -19.52 16.34
CA MET A 78 4.76 -18.70 16.32
C MET A 78 3.63 -19.36 15.52
N THR A 79 2.40 -19.02 15.90
CA THR A 79 1.19 -19.56 15.29
C THR A 79 0.70 -18.65 14.16
N PHE A 80 0.78 -19.12 12.91
CA PHE A 80 0.32 -18.42 11.70
C PHE A 80 -0.96 -19.04 11.09
N ASP A 81 -1.71 -19.82 11.86
CA ASP A 81 -2.91 -20.52 11.37
C ASP A 81 -4.15 -19.60 11.25
N ARG A 82 -4.14 -18.48 11.98
CA ARG A 82 -5.21 -17.49 12.06
C ARG A 82 -4.63 -16.08 12.06
N GLU A 83 -5.38 -15.15 11.51
CA GLU A 83 -5.05 -13.73 11.54
C GLU A 83 -4.85 -13.26 13.00
N ASP A 84 -3.83 -12.42 13.21
CA ASP A 84 -3.47 -11.82 14.51
C ASP A 84 -3.23 -12.81 15.67
N ALA A 85 -2.90 -14.08 15.38
CA ALA A 85 -2.56 -15.08 16.40
C ALA A 85 -1.13 -14.96 16.94
N THR A 86 -0.24 -14.28 16.21
CA THR A 86 1.17 -14.10 16.60
C THR A 86 1.36 -12.94 17.58
N PRO A 87 2.31 -13.03 18.52
CA PRO A 87 2.71 -11.88 19.32
C PRO A 87 3.21 -10.72 18.45
N GLU A 88 2.49 -9.59 18.46
CA GLU A 88 2.72 -8.46 17.56
C GLU A 88 4.13 -7.87 17.71
N LEU A 89 4.56 -7.61 18.95
CA LEU A 89 5.81 -6.89 19.20
C LEU A 89 7.03 -7.72 18.78
N GLU A 90 7.02 -9.00 19.13
CA GLU A 90 8.07 -9.95 18.84
C GLU A 90 8.16 -10.21 17.33
N LEU A 91 7.03 -10.43 16.66
CA LEU A 91 7.03 -10.63 15.21
C LEU A 91 7.53 -9.37 14.48
N ASN A 92 7.11 -8.18 14.91
CA ASN A 92 7.58 -6.93 14.33
C ASN A 92 9.09 -6.74 14.52
N GLU A 93 9.63 -7.10 15.68
CA GLU A 93 11.08 -7.02 15.93
C GLU A 93 11.87 -7.97 15.01
N ILE A 94 11.35 -9.18 14.79
CA ILE A 94 11.91 -10.15 13.83
C ILE A 94 11.93 -9.60 12.42
N VAL A 95 10.80 -9.07 11.95
CA VAL A 95 10.71 -8.47 10.62
C VAL A 95 11.65 -7.28 10.51
N TRP A 96 11.70 -6.41 11.52
CA TRP A 96 12.52 -5.20 11.49
C TRP A 96 14.01 -5.51 11.38
N ARG A 97 14.53 -6.36 12.27
CA ARG A 97 15.97 -6.71 12.30
C ARG A 97 16.38 -7.57 11.11
N SER A 98 15.47 -8.40 10.57
CA SER A 98 15.77 -9.14 9.33
C SER A 98 16.02 -8.22 8.12
N ILE A 99 15.38 -7.04 8.08
CA ILE A 99 15.50 -6.08 6.97
C ILE A 99 16.57 -5.02 7.25
N LYS A 100 16.63 -4.49 8.48
CA LYS A 100 17.48 -3.36 8.86
C LYS A 100 18.84 -3.78 9.42
N GLY A 101 19.04 -5.07 9.68
CA GLY A 101 20.22 -5.63 10.31
C GLY A 101 19.97 -5.99 11.78
N GLU A 102 20.69 -7.00 12.25
CA GLU A 102 20.58 -7.58 13.60
C GLU A 102 20.75 -6.54 14.73
N ASP A 103 21.65 -5.58 14.53
CA ASP A 103 21.94 -4.51 15.48
C ASP A 103 20.94 -3.33 15.43
N SER A 104 19.93 -3.39 14.55
CA SER A 104 18.95 -2.32 14.45
C SER A 104 17.97 -2.34 15.63
N VAL A 105 17.77 -1.18 16.24
CA VAL A 105 16.70 -0.99 17.23
C VAL A 105 15.37 -0.73 16.51
N MET A 106 14.36 -1.54 16.78
CA MET A 106 13.01 -1.31 16.27
C MET A 106 12.39 -0.08 16.98
N PRO A 107 11.83 0.89 16.24
CA PRO A 107 11.11 2.00 16.86
C PRO A 107 9.87 1.49 17.61
N ARG A 108 9.56 2.11 18.75
CA ARG A 108 8.40 1.71 19.55
C ARG A 108 7.09 1.91 18.78
N PRO A 109 6.18 0.91 18.76
CA PRO A 109 4.84 1.09 18.22
C PRO A 109 4.13 2.26 18.91
N ILE A 110 3.52 3.14 18.10
CA ILE A 110 2.72 4.25 18.60
C ILE A 110 1.25 3.85 18.48
N HIS A 111 0.67 3.30 19.54
CA HIS A 111 -0.77 3.11 19.61
C HIS A 111 -1.41 4.44 20.03
N ARG A 112 -2.14 5.11 19.13
CA ARG A 112 -2.85 6.38 19.44
C ARG A 112 -4.07 6.18 20.37
N ARG A 113 -4.10 5.07 21.11
CA ARG A 113 -5.05 4.78 22.18
C ARG A 113 -4.22 4.51 23.44
N SER A 114 -4.10 5.52 24.29
CA SER A 114 -3.53 5.40 25.62
C SER A 114 -4.42 4.46 26.45
N LEU A 115 -4.01 3.21 26.59
CA LEU A 115 -4.44 2.41 27.73
C LEU A 115 -3.47 2.75 28.86
N GLU A 116 -3.84 3.73 29.68
CA GLU A 116 -3.30 3.84 31.03
C GLU A 116 -3.76 2.58 31.77
N THR A 117 -2.89 1.58 31.84
CA THR A 117 -3.06 0.50 32.81
C THR A 117 -2.64 1.06 34.16
N GLU A 118 -3.61 1.56 34.92
CA GLU A 118 -3.44 1.76 36.35
C GLU A 118 -3.04 0.41 36.98
N PRO A 119 -2.03 0.35 37.86
CA PRO A 119 -1.69 -0.87 38.57
C PRO A 119 -2.86 -1.23 39.50
N GLU A 120 -3.40 -2.43 39.33
CA GLU A 120 -4.36 -3.02 40.25
C GLU A 120 -3.68 -3.13 41.63
N SER A 121 -4.11 -2.29 42.57
CA SER A 121 -3.67 -2.39 43.96
C SER A 121 -4.37 -3.59 44.58
N ASP A 122 -3.61 -4.63 44.90
CA ASP A 122 -4.04 -5.70 45.79
C ASP A 122 -4.47 -5.09 47.15
N GLU A 123 -5.77 -5.07 47.43
CA GLU A 123 -6.30 -4.88 48.78
C GLU A 123 -6.47 -6.25 49.46
N GLU A 124 -6.00 -6.34 50.71
CA GLU A 124 -6.03 -7.49 51.64
C GLU A 124 -7.42 -8.08 51.92
#